data_AF-A0A7J9N451-F1
#
_entry.id   AF-A0A7J9N451-F1
#
_cell.length_a   1.000
_cell.length_b   1.000
_cell.length_c   1.000
_cell.angle_alpha   90.00
_cell.angle_beta   90.00
_cell.angle_gamma   90.00
#
_symmetry.space_group_name_H-M   'P 1'
#
loop_
_entity.id
_entity.type
_entity.pdbx_description
1 polymer ?
#
loop_
_entity_poly.entity_id
_entity_poly.type
_entity_poly.pdbx_seq_one_letter_code
_entity_poly.pdbx_strand_id
1 'polypeptide(L)'
;MCLTSNSDSMQELLDSQRKKLTERNNTLKAMMMALKEETMVMKMALSIRIEELKEDLALCRIAMGKGVSSATLSNEDVLKSKEFVGTKSACDVDNFLWRMENYFRSKGITDDAVKVNIASIFLPILQFYGGEVGPQIKGNVRLGRDKSSDVN
;
A
#
# COMPACT_ATOMS: atom_id res chain seq x y z
N MET A 1 21.38 -15.03 74.64
CA MET A 1 21.53 -13.83 73.78
C MET A 1 21.41 -14.09 72.28
N CYS A 2 21.14 -15.31 71.80
CA CYS A 2 21.20 -15.63 70.35
C CYS A 2 19.85 -15.49 69.60
N LEU A 3 18.72 -15.74 70.27
CA LEU A 3 17.39 -15.69 69.64
C LEU A 3 16.97 -14.27 69.20
N THR A 4 17.38 -13.25 69.96
CA THR A 4 17.08 -11.84 69.64
C THR A 4 17.80 -11.38 68.39
N SER A 5 19.07 -11.75 68.24
CA SER A 5 19.89 -11.42 67.05
C SER A 5 19.32 -11.98 65.75
N ASN A 6 18.71 -13.17 65.78
CA ASN A 6 18.08 -13.75 64.60
C ASN A 6 16.77 -13.02 64.23
N SER A 7 16.00 -12.61 65.23
CA SER A 7 14.77 -11.84 65.03
C SER A 7 15.06 -10.48 64.40
N ASP A 8 16.09 -9.78 64.88
CA ASP A 8 16.48 -8.47 64.36
C ASP A 8 16.95 -8.57 62.90
N SER A 9 17.75 -9.60 62.58
CA SER A 9 18.20 -9.84 61.20
C SER A 9 17.05 -10.13 60.22
N MET A 10 16.05 -10.90 60.65
CA MET A 10 14.86 -11.15 59.84
C MET A 10 14.03 -9.88 59.63
N GLN A 11 13.92 -9.03 60.66
CA GLN A 11 13.20 -7.77 60.59
C GLN A 11 13.87 -6.81 59.58
N GLU A 12 15.20 -6.68 59.64
CA GLU A 12 15.97 -5.89 58.67
C GLU A 12 15.79 -6.37 57.23
N LEU A 13 15.77 -7.69 57.01
CA LEU A 13 15.53 -8.26 55.68
C LEU A 13 14.13 -7.91 55.16
N LEU A 14 13.10 -8.05 56.00
CA LEU A 14 11.72 -7.72 55.64
C LEU A 14 11.57 -6.23 55.32
N ASP A 15 12.19 -5.36 56.11
CA ASP A 15 12.14 -3.92 55.89
C ASP A 15 12.90 -3.52 54.61
N SER A 16 14.04 -4.16 54.34
CA SER A 16 14.79 -4.01 53.09
C SER A 16 13.96 -4.44 51.87
N GLN A 17 13.27 -5.58 51.95
CA GLN A 17 12.40 -6.03 50.87
C GLN A 17 11.19 -5.12 50.67
N ARG A 18 10.57 -4.64 51.77
CA ARG A 18 9.47 -3.68 51.72
C ARG A 18 9.91 -2.39 51.02
N LYS A 19 11.10 -1.87 51.34
CA LYS A 19 11.65 -0.67 50.71
C LYS A 19 11.87 -0.88 49.20
N LYS A 20 12.49 -2.00 48.81
CA LYS A 20 12.71 -2.35 47.39
C LYS A 20 11.39 -2.49 46.62
N LEU A 21 10.37 -3.10 47.23
CA LEU A 21 9.06 -3.25 46.62
C LEU A 21 8.39 -1.89 46.39
N THR A 22 8.44 -1.01 47.38
CA THR A 22 7.91 0.36 47.27
C THR A 22 8.62 1.14 46.17
N GLU A 23 9.95 1.05 46.09
CA GLU A 23 10.73 1.72 45.05
C GLU A 23 10.37 1.22 43.64
N ARG A 24 10.31 -0.10 43.45
CA ARG A 24 9.87 -0.69 42.17
C ARG A 24 8.47 -0.26 41.78
N ASN A 25 7.53 -0.21 42.72
CA ASN A 25 6.16 0.25 42.45
C ASN A 25 6.12 1.73 42.03
N ASN A 26 6.91 2.58 42.68
CA ASN A 26 7.01 3.99 42.30
C ASN A 26 7.62 4.14 40.90
N THR A 27 8.69 3.41 40.59
CA THR A 27 9.31 3.41 39.26
C THR A 27 8.33 2.91 38.20
N LEU A 28 7.62 1.82 38.46
CA LEU A 28 6.60 1.30 37.54
C LEU A 28 5.47 2.31 37.30
N LYS A 29 5.01 2.98 38.35
CA LYS A 29 4.00 4.03 38.25
C LYS A 29 4.50 5.20 37.38
N ALA A 30 5.74 5.63 37.57
CA ALA A 30 6.35 6.68 36.75
C ALA A 30 6.44 6.29 35.27
N MET A 31 6.91 5.06 34.98
CA MET A 31 6.97 4.53 33.62
C MET A 31 5.58 4.45 32.97
N MET A 32 4.56 4.00 33.71
CA MET A 32 3.19 3.93 33.22
C MET A 32 2.62 5.32 32.90
N MET A 33 2.94 6.32 33.72
CA MET A 33 2.53 7.71 33.46
C MET A 33 3.22 8.26 32.21
N ALA A 34 4.52 8.02 32.04
CA ALA A 34 5.27 8.45 30.86
C ALA A 34 4.72 7.81 29.56
N LEU A 35 4.53 6.49 29.55
CA LEU A 35 3.96 5.78 28.40
C LEU A 35 2.55 6.27 28.05
N LYS A 36 1.73 6.56 29.07
CA LYS A 36 0.38 7.09 28.87
C LYS A 36 0.42 8.47 28.22
N GLU A 37 1.33 9.34 28.66
CA GLU A 37 1.52 10.67 28.08
C GLU A 37 2.00 10.59 26.62
N GLU A 38 3.03 9.79 26.34
CA GLU A 38 3.54 9.56 24.98
C GLU A 38 2.45 9.04 24.04
N THR A 39 1.64 8.09 24.52
CA THR A 39 0.51 7.54 23.76
C THR A 39 -0.55 8.62 23.49
N MET A 40 -0.82 9.50 24.45
CA MET A 40 -1.79 10.59 24.30
C MET A 40 -1.30 11.63 23.28
N VAL A 41 -0.04 12.05 23.37
CA VAL A 41 0.60 12.96 22.42
C VAL A 41 0.56 12.40 21.00
N MET A 42 0.93 11.13 20.84
CA MET A 42 0.90 10.45 19.54
C MET A 42 -0.52 10.36 18.97
N LYS A 43 -1.51 10.04 19.81
CA LYS A 43 -2.92 9.99 19.40
C LYS A 43 -3.42 11.35 18.93
N MET A 44 -3.05 12.44 19.61
CA MET A 44 -3.42 13.80 19.21
C MET A 44 -2.77 14.17 17.87
N ALA A 45 -1.47 13.92 17.71
CA ALA A 45 -0.76 14.20 16.46
C ALA A 45 -1.36 13.45 15.26
N LEU A 46 -1.70 12.16 15.43
CA LEU A 46 -2.37 11.37 14.40
C LEU A 46 -3.77 11.92 14.07
N SER A 47 -4.53 12.33 15.08
CA SER A 47 -5.87 12.89 14.88
C SER A 47 -5.82 14.19 14.06
N ILE A 48 -4.86 15.07 14.37
CA ILE A 48 -4.60 16.31 13.60
C ILE A 48 -4.25 15.95 12.15
N ARG A 49 -3.31 15.02 11.94
CA ARG A 49 -2.87 14.66 10.60
C ARG A 49 -3.99 14.03 9.75
N ILE A 50 -4.89 13.27 10.38
CA ILE A 50 -6.06 12.70 9.70
C ILE A 50 -7.01 13.81 9.24
N GLU A 51 -7.27 14.83 10.07
CA GLU A 51 -8.15 15.94 9.67
C GLU A 51 -7.52 16.77 8.55
N GLU A 52 -6.22 17.09 8.62
CA GLU A 52 -5.51 17.77 7.52
C GLU A 52 -5.62 16.99 6.20
N LEU A 53 -5.40 15.67 6.23
CA LEU A 53 -5.51 14.84 5.03
C LEU A 53 -6.94 14.77 4.49
N LYS A 54 -7.96 14.80 5.35
CA LYS A 54 -9.36 14.87 4.92
C LYS A 54 -9.66 16.20 4.22
N GLU A 55 -9.13 17.30 4.73
CA GLU A 55 -9.26 18.63 4.13
C GLU A 55 -8.56 18.68 2.76
N ASP A 56 -7.31 18.20 2.67
CA ASP A 56 -6.57 18.10 1.42
C ASP A 56 -7.32 17.26 0.38
N LEU A 57 -7.86 16.11 0.79
CA LEU A 57 -8.66 15.24 -0.10
C LEU A 57 -9.95 15.92 -0.57
N ALA A 58 -10.61 16.71 0.30
CA ALA A 58 -11.78 17.48 -0.09
C ALA A 58 -11.42 18.56 -1.13
N LEU A 59 -10.30 19.26 -0.95
CA LEU A 59 -9.78 20.25 -1.89
C LEU A 59 -9.41 19.60 -3.23
N CYS A 60 -8.69 18.48 -3.24
CA CYS A 60 -8.38 17.73 -4.46
C CYS A 60 -9.65 17.32 -5.21
N ARG A 61 -10.66 16.82 -4.49
CA ARG A 61 -11.95 16.45 -5.09
C ARG A 61 -12.68 17.65 -5.71
N ILE A 62 -12.64 18.81 -5.06
CA ILE A 62 -13.23 20.04 -5.59
C ILE A 62 -12.45 20.54 -6.82
N ALA A 63 -11.12 20.51 -6.78
CA ALA A 63 -10.26 20.89 -7.91
C ALA A 63 -10.49 19.99 -9.13
N MET A 64 -10.64 18.68 -8.92
CA MET A 64 -11.03 17.73 -9.98
C MET A 64 -12.44 17.98 -10.52
N GLY A 65 -13.37 18.46 -9.68
CA GLY A 65 -14.75 18.76 -10.08
C GLY A 65 -14.96 20.13 -10.74
N LYS A 66 -14.05 21.10 -10.55
CA LYS A 66 -14.17 22.48 -11.05
C LYS A 66 -13.36 22.79 -12.32
N GLY A 67 -12.68 21.80 -12.88
CA GLY A 67 -12.07 21.87 -14.21
C GLY A 67 -10.56 22.12 -14.18
N VAL A 68 -9.80 21.07 -14.52
CA VAL A 68 -8.54 21.21 -15.24
C VAL A 68 -8.72 20.52 -16.58
N SER A 69 -9.08 21.32 -17.57
CA SER A 69 -8.47 21.20 -18.88
C SER A 69 -7.00 21.61 -18.75
N SER A 70 -6.10 20.68 -19.07
CA SER A 70 -4.67 20.88 -19.42
C SER A 70 -3.76 21.60 -18.41
N ALA A 71 -2.86 20.84 -17.76
CA ALA A 71 -1.41 21.07 -17.72
C ALA A 71 -0.72 20.08 -16.76
N THR A 72 -0.33 18.94 -17.32
CA THR A 72 1.00 18.30 -17.25
C THR A 72 1.91 18.66 -16.07
N LEU A 73 2.25 17.67 -15.22
CA LEU A 73 3.62 17.12 -15.15
C LEU A 73 3.73 15.91 -14.19
N SER A 74 4.26 14.83 -14.77
CA SER A 74 5.05 13.74 -14.17
C SER A 74 4.39 12.71 -13.23
N ASN A 75 3.39 11.98 -13.72
CA ASN A 75 3.33 10.50 -13.53
C ASN A 75 3.91 9.76 -14.76
N GLU A 76 4.63 10.51 -15.59
CA GLU A 76 5.03 10.16 -16.95
C GLU A 76 6.13 9.09 -17.00
N ASP A 77 6.84 8.83 -15.90
CA ASP A 77 7.86 7.77 -15.87
C ASP A 77 7.31 6.41 -15.43
N VAL A 78 6.16 6.36 -14.74
CA VAL A 78 5.49 5.08 -14.40
C VAL A 78 4.44 4.71 -15.44
N LEU A 79 3.89 5.70 -16.15
CA LEU A 79 2.91 5.55 -17.22
C LEU A 79 3.45 5.96 -18.60
N LYS A 80 4.76 5.88 -18.84
CA LYS A 80 5.29 5.85 -20.22
C LYS A 80 4.98 4.52 -20.89
N SER A 81 3.69 4.18 -20.98
CA SER A 81 3.23 3.31 -22.04
C SER A 81 3.42 4.10 -23.33
N LYS A 82 4.49 3.75 -24.06
CA LYS A 82 4.73 4.10 -25.45
C LYS A 82 3.39 4.18 -26.19
N GLU A 83 3.09 5.35 -26.74
CA GLU A 83 1.84 5.68 -27.44
C GLU A 83 1.38 4.50 -28.32
N PHE A 84 0.16 4.02 -28.08
CA PHE A 84 -0.43 2.94 -28.84
C PHE A 84 -1.44 3.51 -29.84
N VAL A 85 -1.16 3.30 -31.12
CA VAL A 85 -1.98 3.65 -32.27
C VAL A 85 -2.55 2.33 -32.81
N GLY A 86 -3.76 1.93 -32.40
CA GLY A 86 -4.28 0.60 -32.74
C GLY A 86 -5.69 0.26 -32.28
N THR A 87 -6.50 -0.38 -33.16
CA THR A 87 -7.87 -0.85 -32.89
C THR A 87 -7.89 -1.89 -31.78
N LYS A 88 -8.87 -1.77 -30.87
CA LYS A 88 -9.13 -2.62 -29.68
C LYS A 88 -8.84 -4.10 -29.96
N SER A 89 -7.68 -4.59 -29.55
CA SER A 89 -7.27 -5.99 -29.74
C SER A 89 -7.47 -6.77 -28.44
N ALA A 90 -7.64 -8.10 -28.51
CA ALA A 90 -7.70 -8.95 -27.31
C ALA A 90 -6.51 -8.73 -26.35
N CYS A 91 -5.38 -8.29 -26.91
CA CYS A 91 -4.19 -7.90 -26.17
C CYS A 91 -4.44 -6.75 -25.18
N ASP A 92 -5.34 -5.80 -25.48
CA ASP A 92 -5.62 -4.67 -24.59
C ASP A 92 -6.42 -5.10 -23.36
N VAL A 93 -7.32 -6.07 -23.55
CA VAL A 93 -8.08 -6.69 -22.46
C VAL A 93 -7.15 -7.55 -21.60
N ASP A 94 -6.27 -8.33 -22.23
CA ASP A 94 -5.28 -9.16 -21.51
C ASP A 94 -4.30 -8.29 -20.69
N ASN A 95 -3.80 -7.20 -21.27
CA ASN A 95 -2.92 -6.25 -20.58
C ASN A 95 -3.64 -5.55 -19.42
N PHE A 96 -4.92 -5.23 -19.58
CA PHE A 96 -5.71 -4.67 -18.50
C PHE A 96 -5.88 -5.64 -17.34
N LEU A 97 -6.29 -6.88 -17.62
CA LEU A 97 -6.48 -7.91 -16.61
C LEU A 97 -5.17 -8.20 -15.87
N TRP A 98 -4.06 -8.25 -16.59
CA TRP A 98 -2.72 -8.40 -16.00
C TRP A 98 -2.38 -7.26 -15.02
N ARG A 99 -2.63 -6.01 -15.42
CA ARG A 99 -2.38 -4.83 -14.57
C ARG A 99 -3.28 -4.81 -13.34
N MET A 100 -4.55 -5.19 -13.48
CA MET A 100 -5.50 -5.27 -12.37
C MET A 100 -5.11 -6.36 -11.37
N GLU A 101 -4.72 -7.53 -11.85
CA GLU A 101 -4.28 -8.64 -11.00
C GLU A 101 -3.01 -8.27 -10.20
N ASN A 102 -2.05 -7.62 -10.85
CA ASN A 102 -0.84 -7.14 -10.18
C ASN A 102 -1.15 -6.03 -9.16
N TYR A 103 -2.09 -5.13 -9.49
CA TYR A 103 -2.56 -4.10 -8.58
C TYR A 103 -3.19 -4.71 -7.32
N PHE A 104 -4.11 -5.67 -7.46
CA PHE A 104 -4.75 -6.32 -6.31
C PHE A 104 -3.76 -7.07 -5.44
N ARG A 105 -2.82 -7.80 -6.07
CA ARG A 105 -1.74 -8.52 -5.38
C ARG A 105 -0.84 -7.60 -4.56
N SER A 106 -0.40 -6.49 -5.15
CA SER A 106 0.46 -5.51 -4.47
C SER A 106 -0.26 -4.76 -3.34
N LYS A 107 -1.58 -4.60 -3.46
CA LYS A 107 -2.42 -3.93 -2.46
C LYS A 107 -3.03 -4.88 -1.42
N GLY A 108 -2.79 -6.19 -1.52
CA GLY A 108 -3.38 -7.19 -0.64
C GLY A 108 -4.91 -7.26 -0.72
N ILE A 109 -5.50 -6.84 -1.83
CA ILE A 109 -6.95 -6.88 -2.06
C ILE A 109 -7.32 -8.31 -2.44
N THR A 110 -7.95 -9.03 -1.50
CA THR A 110 -8.32 -10.45 -1.68
C THR A 110 -9.81 -10.66 -1.93
N ASP A 111 -10.65 -9.71 -1.51
CA ASP A 111 -12.11 -9.77 -1.68
C ASP A 111 -12.54 -9.58 -3.13
N ASP A 112 -13.24 -10.57 -3.69
CA ASP A 112 -13.58 -10.59 -5.11
C ASP A 112 -14.67 -9.56 -5.47
N ALA A 113 -15.60 -9.25 -4.57
CA ALA A 113 -16.60 -8.21 -4.81
C ALA A 113 -15.94 -6.81 -4.93
N VAL A 114 -14.95 -6.55 -4.09
CA VAL A 114 -14.13 -5.33 -4.14
C VAL A 114 -13.29 -5.29 -5.42
N LYS A 115 -12.66 -6.40 -5.82
CA LYS A 115 -11.91 -6.47 -7.09
C LYS A 115 -12.78 -6.18 -8.30
N VAL A 116 -13.96 -6.80 -8.38
CA VAL A 116 -14.92 -6.59 -9.49
C VAL A 116 -15.38 -5.13 -9.52
N ASN A 117 -15.71 -4.55 -8.37
CA ASN A 117 -16.11 -3.15 -8.29
C ASN A 117 -15.01 -2.21 -8.80
N ILE A 118 -13.77 -2.40 -8.35
CA ILE A 118 -12.62 -1.59 -8.79
C ILE A 118 -12.36 -1.79 -10.29
N ALA A 119 -12.27 -3.03 -10.78
CA ALA A 119 -12.06 -3.31 -12.21
C ALA A 119 -13.17 -2.69 -13.08
N SER A 120 -14.43 -2.71 -12.61
CA SER A 120 -15.57 -2.13 -13.32
C SER A 120 -15.49 -0.61 -13.47
N ILE A 121 -14.78 0.09 -12.57
CA ILE A 121 -14.54 1.53 -12.67
C ILE A 121 -13.47 1.85 -13.73
N PHE A 122 -12.45 0.99 -13.86
CA PHE A 122 -11.35 1.19 -14.82
C PHE A 122 -11.65 0.63 -16.22
N LEU A 123 -12.60 -0.31 -16.34
CA LEU A 123 -13.05 -0.89 -17.61
C LEU A 123 -13.59 0.15 -18.62
N PRO A 124 -14.43 1.13 -18.23
CA PRO A 124 -14.87 2.22 -19.11
C PRO A 124 -13.72 3.10 -19.61
N ILE A 125 -12.62 3.21 -18.86
CA ILE A 125 -11.47 4.04 -19.25
C ILE A 125 -10.78 3.46 -20.50
N LEU A 126 -10.81 2.14 -20.69
CA LEU A 126 -10.39 1.49 -21.95
C LEU A 126 -11.32 1.79 -23.14
N GLN A 127 -12.57 2.16 -22.89
CA GLN A 127 -13.52 2.41 -23.97
C GLN A 127 -13.31 3.76 -24.66
N PHE A 128 -12.68 4.72 -23.97
CA PHE A 128 -12.32 6.04 -24.52
C PHE A 128 -11.02 6.04 -25.33
N TYR A 129 -10.16 5.03 -25.21
CA TYR A 129 -8.91 4.88 -25.97
C TYR A 129 -9.06 3.87 -27.14
N GLY A 130 -10.09 4.03 -27.95
CA GLY A 130 -10.38 3.16 -29.09
C GLY A 130 -10.21 3.85 -30.43
N GLY A 131 -9.02 3.78 -31.05
CA GLY A 131 -8.75 4.24 -32.42
C GLY A 131 -7.47 3.64 -33.01
N GLU A 132 -7.63 2.56 -33.79
CA GLU A 132 -7.01 2.18 -35.10
C GLU A 132 -5.55 2.54 -35.46
N VAL A 133 -4.66 1.76 -36.12
CA VAL A 133 -4.36 0.34 -36.46
C VAL A 133 -2.88 0.28 -36.96
N GLY A 134 -2.08 -0.72 -36.54
CA GLY A 134 -0.96 -1.35 -37.30
C GLY A 134 0.43 -0.66 -37.34
N PRO A 135 1.54 -1.40 -37.59
CA PRO A 135 1.63 -2.58 -38.45
C PRO A 135 2.15 -3.89 -37.81
N GLN A 136 1.62 -4.96 -38.40
CA GLN A 136 1.93 -6.39 -38.33
C GLN A 136 3.41 -6.75 -38.08
N ILE A 137 3.68 -7.52 -37.02
CA ILE A 137 4.86 -8.40 -36.95
C ILE A 137 4.39 -9.81 -37.30
N LYS A 138 4.63 -10.23 -38.54
CA LYS A 138 4.48 -11.62 -38.99
C LYS A 138 5.40 -12.52 -38.15
N GLY A 139 4.81 -13.31 -37.26
CA GLY A 139 5.43 -14.52 -36.76
C GLY A 139 5.48 -15.55 -37.89
N ASN A 140 6.65 -15.71 -38.51
CA ASN A 140 6.88 -16.79 -39.46
C ASN A 140 7.13 -18.10 -38.70
N VAL A 141 6.09 -18.93 -38.58
CA VAL A 141 6.26 -20.38 -38.55
C VAL A 141 5.16 -21.02 -39.39
N ARG A 142 5.53 -21.57 -40.54
CA ARG A 142 4.91 -22.81 -41.04
C ARG A 142 5.90 -23.63 -41.86
N LEU A 143 6.00 -24.88 -41.42
CA LEU A 143 6.65 -26.04 -42.00
C LEU A 143 6.40 -26.20 -43.52
N GLY A 144 7.51 -26.44 -44.23
CA GLY A 144 7.77 -27.54 -45.18
C GLY A 144 6.74 -27.93 -46.24
N ARG A 145 7.17 -27.90 -47.52
CA ARG A 145 7.33 -29.09 -48.38
C ARG A 145 8.03 -28.77 -49.72
N ASP A 146 8.81 -29.72 -50.19
CA ASP A 146 9.64 -29.80 -51.40
C ASP A 146 9.02 -29.32 -52.72
N LYS A 147 9.87 -28.86 -53.66
CA LYS A 147 10.26 -29.47 -54.97
C LYS A 147 11.29 -28.53 -55.64
N SER A 148 12.56 -28.93 -55.81
CA SER A 148 13.18 -29.60 -56.97
C SER A 148 13.04 -28.87 -58.31
N SER A 149 14.19 -28.78 -59.03
CA SER A 149 14.41 -28.42 -60.45
C SER A 149 14.55 -26.91 -60.75
N ASP A 150 15.48 -26.40 -61.55
CA ASP A 150 16.65 -26.91 -62.27
C ASP A 150 17.48 -25.69 -62.75
N VAL A 151 18.79 -25.91 -62.88
CA VAL A 151 19.72 -25.45 -63.94
C VAL A 151 19.41 -24.13 -64.68
N ASN A 152 20.29 -23.14 -64.54
CA ASN A 152 21.26 -22.72 -65.58
C ASN A 152 22.29 -21.74 -65.00
#